data_AF-A0A4U5QLV8-F1
#
_entry.id   AF-A0A4U5QLV8-F1
#
_cell.length_a   1.000
_cell.length_b   1.000
_cell.length_c   1.000
_cell.angle_alpha   90.00
_cell.angle_beta   90.00
_cell.angle_gamma   90.00
#
_symmetry.space_group_name_H-M   'P 1'
#
loop_
_entity.id
_entity.type
_entity.pdbx_description
1 polymer ?
#
loop_
_entity_poly.entity_id
_entity_poly.type
_entity_poly.pdbx_seq_one_letter_code
_entity_poly.pdbx_strand_id
1 'polypeptide(L)'
;MGFGRNQIRGSIPDGIGNLISLVALGLEPIQLSSMIPSSVGNMTSLIAAHLELNNLHGSIPSNHGNCQNLLELGLSNNNLSGPLPRELPSIPSGTFSLNLSENHLTGSLPLEVGNLVHLGELDVSKNRLSGTEIPHSLGSRASLELLSLKGNFFKGSVPEYL
;
A
#
# COMPACT_ATOMS: atom_id res chain seq x y z
N MET A 1 20.86 10.65 -2.33
CA MET A 1 22.01 9.75 -2.11
C MET A 1 21.53 8.34 -2.39
N GLY A 2 21.96 7.72 -3.48
CA GLY A 2 21.52 6.38 -3.87
C GLY A 2 22.23 5.32 -3.04
N PHE A 3 21.47 4.50 -2.31
CA PHE A 3 22.01 3.32 -1.63
C PHE A 3 22.19 2.19 -2.66
N GLY A 4 23.35 2.17 -3.32
CA GLY A 4 23.73 1.05 -4.19
C GLY A 4 23.82 -0.25 -3.40
N ARG A 5 23.09 -1.29 -3.84
CA ARG A 5 23.16 -2.71 -3.44
C ARG A 5 23.89 -2.99 -2.12
N ASN A 6 23.32 -2.54 -1.00
CA ASN A 6 23.69 -3.04 0.31
C ASN A 6 22.89 -4.33 0.56
N GLN A 7 23.57 -5.42 0.95
CA GLN A 7 22.91 -6.67 1.36
C GLN A 7 22.26 -6.48 2.74
N ILE A 8 21.26 -5.60 2.83
CA ILE A 8 20.51 -5.33 4.07
C ILE A 8 19.54 -6.50 4.30
N ARG A 9 20.07 -7.61 4.83
CA ARG A 9 19.26 -8.71 5.35
C ARG A 9 18.76 -8.33 6.75
N GLY A 10 17.52 -8.70 7.06
CA GLY A 10 16.97 -8.52 8.41
C GLY A 10 15.62 -7.82 8.42
N SER A 11 15.38 -7.06 9.48
CA SER A 11 14.12 -6.37 9.73
C SER A 11 14.23 -4.86 9.53
N ILE A 12 13.11 -4.23 9.20
CA ILE A 12 12.96 -2.77 9.34
C ILE A 12 12.94 -2.48 10.85
N PRO A 13 13.90 -1.72 11.40
CA PRO A 13 13.93 -1.44 12.83
C PRO A 13 12.81 -0.48 13.21
N ASP A 14 12.23 -0.63 14.40
CA ASP A 14 11.18 0.27 14.91
C ASP A 14 11.65 1.73 14.93
N GLY A 15 12.95 1.98 15.12
CA GLY A 15 13.56 3.31 15.08
C GLY A 15 13.42 4.05 13.74
N ILE A 16 13.01 3.38 12.66
CA ILE A 16 12.73 4.03 11.36
C ILE A 16 11.70 5.15 11.50
N GLY A 17 10.73 4.99 12.42
CA GLY A 17 9.70 5.98 12.69
C GLY A 17 10.21 7.29 13.29
N ASN A 18 11.46 7.34 13.75
CA ASN A 18 12.08 8.57 14.23
C ASN A 18 12.57 9.47 13.10
N LEU A 19 12.58 8.97 11.86
CA LEU A 19 13.00 9.72 10.67
C LEU A 19 11.85 10.62 10.16
N ILE A 20 11.35 11.49 11.04
CA ILE A 20 10.16 12.32 10.81
C ILE A 20 10.31 13.33 9.65
N SER A 21 11.55 13.64 9.26
CA SER A 21 11.89 14.55 8.15
C SER A 21 12.25 13.81 6.86
N LEU A 22 12.20 12.47 6.85
CA LEU A 22 12.52 11.69 5.66
C LEU A 22 11.39 11.84 4.63
N VAL A 23 11.75 12.17 3.40
CA VAL A 23 10.81 12.42 2.30
C VAL A 23 10.63 11.19 1.41
N ALA A 24 11.67 10.38 1.24
CA ALA A 24 11.61 9.17 0.42
C ALA A 24 12.33 8.02 1.14
N LEU A 25 11.66 6.87 1.20
CA LEU A 25 12.20 5.62 1.73
C LEU A 25 12.22 4.58 0.62
N GLY A 26 13.42 4.21 0.14
CA GLY A 26 13.59 3.13 -0.84
C GLY A 26 14.38 1.97 -0.24
N LEU A 27 13.75 0.80 -0.13
CA LEU A 27 14.28 -0.42 0.49
C LEU A 27 14.18 -1.65 -0.44
N GLU A 28 14.24 -1.45 -1.74
CA GLU A 28 13.92 -2.44 -2.76
C GLU A 28 15.12 -2.72 -3.70
N PRO A 29 15.33 -3.97 -4.16
CA PRO A 29 15.17 -5.24 -3.43
C PRO A 29 16.38 -5.51 -2.52
N ILE A 30 16.17 -5.65 -1.20
CA ILE A 30 17.26 -5.88 -0.22
C ILE A 30 17.12 -7.15 0.64
N GLN A 31 16.11 -8.00 0.41
CA GLN A 31 15.85 -9.24 1.17
C GLN A 31 15.37 -9.03 2.61
N LEU A 32 14.59 -7.97 2.88
CA LEU A 32 13.91 -7.81 4.17
C LEU A 32 12.96 -8.97 4.43
N SER A 33 12.89 -9.48 5.66
CA SER A 33 12.06 -10.65 6.00
C SER A 33 11.35 -10.50 7.34
N SER A 34 10.78 -9.31 7.59
CA SER A 34 10.09 -8.96 8.83
C SER A 34 8.71 -8.37 8.58
N MET A 35 8.02 -8.02 9.67
CA MET A 35 6.84 -7.15 9.58
C MET A 35 7.27 -5.71 9.28
N ILE A 36 6.34 -4.93 8.71
CA ILE A 36 6.44 -3.47 8.64
C ILE A 36 6.12 -2.94 10.06
N PRO A 37 7.02 -2.20 10.71
CA PRO A 37 6.75 -1.71 12.05
C PRO A 37 5.70 -0.59 12.01
N SER A 38 4.81 -0.56 13.01
CA SER A 38 3.76 0.46 13.08
C SER A 38 4.31 1.89 13.23
N SER A 39 5.57 2.02 13.66
CA SER A 39 6.29 3.28 13.76
C SER A 39 6.52 3.96 12.40
N VAL A 40 6.41 3.25 11.27
CA VAL A 40 6.40 3.87 9.93
C VAL A 40 5.33 4.96 9.81
N GLY A 41 4.20 4.80 10.51
CA GLY A 41 3.17 5.83 10.59
C GLY A 41 3.68 7.19 11.11
N ASN A 42 4.74 7.22 11.92
CA ASN A 42 5.28 8.46 12.48
C ASN A 42 6.08 9.29 11.47
N MET A 43 6.36 8.77 10.27
CA MET A 43 7.17 9.43 9.25
C MET A 43 6.34 10.47 8.47
N THR A 44 5.92 11.53 9.15
CA THR A 44 4.92 12.49 8.65
C THR A 44 5.35 13.28 7.40
N SER A 45 6.65 13.40 7.12
CA SER A 45 7.17 14.06 5.91
C SER A 45 7.30 13.13 4.70
N LEU A 46 6.96 11.85 4.84
CA LEU A 46 7.17 10.85 3.80
C LEU A 46 6.23 11.09 2.62
N ILE A 47 6.82 11.16 1.42
CA ILE A 47 6.15 11.36 0.13
C ILE A 47 6.14 10.05 -0.67
N ALA A 48 7.24 9.30 -0.65
CA ALA A 48 7.35 8.05 -1.37
C ALA A 48 7.94 6.94 -0.48
N ALA A 49 7.29 5.79 -0.48
CA ALA A 49 7.74 4.61 0.26
C ALA A 49 7.73 3.40 -0.68
N HIS A 50 8.92 2.91 -1.02
CA HIS A 50 9.11 1.76 -1.89
C HIS A 50 9.79 0.63 -1.13
N LEU A 51 9.05 -0.45 -0.88
CA LEU A 51 9.49 -1.65 -0.18
C LEU A 51 9.19 -2.93 -0.98
N GLU A 52 8.98 -2.80 -2.28
CA GLU A 52 8.70 -3.87 -3.21
C GLU A 52 9.83 -4.92 -3.23
N LEU A 53 9.52 -6.13 -3.73
CA LEU A 53 10.50 -7.18 -4.00
C LEU A 53 11.33 -7.58 -2.76
N ASN A 54 10.66 -7.76 -1.64
CA ASN A 54 11.22 -8.25 -0.38
C ASN A 54 10.44 -9.49 0.11
N ASN A 55 10.74 -9.97 1.31
CA ASN A 55 10.00 -11.04 2.00
C ASN A 55 9.22 -10.49 3.21
N LEU A 56 8.73 -9.25 3.15
CA LEU A 56 7.96 -8.65 4.24
C LEU A 56 6.67 -9.45 4.46
N HIS A 57 6.28 -9.65 5.71
CA HIS A 57 5.15 -10.51 6.07
C HIS A 57 4.27 -9.90 7.16
N GLY A 58 3.14 -10.54 7.46
CA GLY A 58 2.16 -10.01 8.42
C GLY A 58 1.27 -8.95 7.77
N SER A 59 0.56 -8.16 8.59
CA SER A 59 -0.38 -7.15 8.09
C SER A 59 0.30 -5.84 7.76
N ILE A 60 -0.29 -5.10 6.82
CA ILE A 60 -0.01 -3.67 6.65
C ILE A 60 -0.48 -2.98 7.96
N PRO A 61 0.38 -2.20 8.65
CA PRO A 61 -0.01 -1.49 9.87
C PRO A 61 -1.23 -0.59 9.61
N SER A 62 -2.01 -0.25 10.63
CA SER A 62 -3.12 0.73 10.50
C SER A 62 -2.68 2.19 10.60
N ASN A 63 -1.45 2.44 11.05
CA ASN A 63 -1.00 3.76 11.49
C ASN A 63 -0.36 4.62 10.38
N HIS A 64 -0.28 4.13 9.14
CA HIS A 64 0.16 4.89 7.95
C HIS A 64 -0.75 6.07 7.63
N GLY A 65 -1.97 6.13 8.18
CA GLY A 65 -2.85 7.30 8.12
C GLY A 65 -2.22 8.58 8.69
N ASN A 66 -1.09 8.50 9.40
CA ASN A 66 -0.35 9.66 9.88
C ASN A 66 0.65 10.23 8.84
N CYS A 67 0.93 9.49 7.75
CA CYS A 67 1.82 9.93 6.67
C CYS A 67 1.08 10.88 5.72
N GLN A 68 0.79 12.08 6.22
CA GLN A 68 -0.04 13.11 5.58
C GLN A 68 0.61 13.81 4.37
N ASN A 69 1.68 13.26 3.79
CA ASN A 69 2.26 13.73 2.53
C ASN A 69 2.49 12.61 1.51
N LEU A 70 2.10 11.37 1.82
CA LEU A 70 2.44 10.21 1.00
C LEU A 70 1.68 10.27 -0.34
N LEU A 71 2.45 10.18 -1.42
CA LEU A 71 1.97 10.17 -2.80
C LEU A 71 2.09 8.78 -3.44
N GLU A 72 3.12 8.03 -3.04
CA GLU A 72 3.45 6.72 -3.63
C GLU A 72 3.73 5.70 -2.53
N LEU A 73 3.01 4.57 -2.58
CA LEU A 73 3.25 3.43 -1.70
C LEU A 73 3.37 2.15 -2.52
N GLY A 74 4.60 1.62 -2.52
CA GLY A 74 4.98 0.38 -3.17
C GLY A 74 5.24 -0.72 -2.16
N LEU A 75 4.41 -1.76 -2.16
CA LEU A 75 4.54 -2.94 -1.30
C LEU A 75 4.44 -4.25 -2.09
N SER A 76 4.52 -4.19 -3.42
CA SER A 76 4.34 -5.34 -4.28
C SER A 76 5.40 -6.42 -4.07
N ASN A 77 5.10 -7.65 -4.49
CA ASN A 77 6.05 -8.76 -4.43
C ASN A 77 6.62 -8.98 -3.02
N ASN A 78 5.73 -9.20 -2.05
CA ASN A 78 6.04 -9.51 -0.66
C ASN A 78 5.13 -10.67 -0.17
N ASN A 79 5.19 -10.98 1.11
CA ASN A 79 4.39 -12.01 1.78
C ASN A 79 3.35 -11.38 2.74
N LEU A 80 2.90 -10.14 2.48
CA LEU A 80 1.94 -9.42 3.32
C LEU A 80 0.58 -10.12 3.30
N SER A 81 -0.12 -10.14 4.44
CA SER A 81 -1.33 -10.92 4.66
C SER A 81 -2.33 -10.19 5.54
N GLY A 82 -3.55 -10.70 5.63
CA GLY A 82 -4.63 -10.03 6.36
C GLY A 82 -5.32 -8.95 5.52
N PRO A 83 -6.30 -8.24 6.10
CA PRO A 83 -7.09 -7.24 5.39
C PRO A 83 -6.31 -5.96 5.11
N LEU A 84 -6.76 -5.20 4.10
CA LEU A 84 -6.36 -3.81 3.95
C LEU A 84 -6.88 -3.00 5.16
N PRO A 85 -6.03 -2.18 5.80
CA PRO A 85 -6.45 -1.34 6.92
C PRO A 85 -7.49 -0.30 6.47
N ARG A 86 -8.46 0.01 7.35
CA ARG A 86 -9.52 0.99 7.04
C ARG A 86 -9.00 2.42 6.98
N GLU A 87 -7.80 2.64 7.49
CA GLU A 87 -7.06 3.90 7.55
C GLU A 87 -6.19 4.15 6.31
N LEU A 88 -6.14 3.20 5.35
CA LEU A 88 -5.55 3.41 4.02
C LEU A 88 -6.05 4.67 3.28
N PRO A 89 -7.32 5.07 3.39
CA PRO A 89 -7.83 6.34 2.86
C PRO A 89 -7.50 7.57 3.70
N SER A 90 -6.90 7.40 4.87
CA SER A 90 -6.38 8.53 5.66
C SER A 90 -5.03 9.02 5.13
N ILE A 91 -4.46 8.33 4.14
CA ILE A 91 -3.38 8.86 3.33
C ILE A 91 -3.94 10.07 2.54
N PRO A 92 -3.24 11.21 2.47
CA PRO A 92 -3.77 12.44 1.88
C PRO A 92 -4.36 12.23 0.51
N SER A 93 -5.25 13.16 0.17
CA SER A 93 -5.84 13.28 -1.15
C SER A 93 -4.81 13.21 -2.27
N GLY A 94 -3.55 13.62 -2.05
CA GLY A 94 -2.46 13.60 -3.04
C GLY A 94 -1.93 12.22 -3.45
N THR A 95 -2.31 11.12 -2.78
CA THR A 95 -1.85 9.76 -3.16
C THR A 95 -2.18 9.47 -4.60
N PHE A 96 -1.16 9.21 -5.42
CA PHE A 96 -1.32 8.94 -6.84
C PHE A 96 -1.18 7.45 -7.16
N SER A 97 -0.26 6.73 -6.52
CA SER A 97 -0.02 5.31 -6.82
C SER A 97 0.04 4.43 -5.56
N LEU A 98 -0.77 3.37 -5.60
CA LEU A 98 -0.81 2.32 -4.59
C LEU A 98 -0.62 0.96 -5.26
N ASN A 99 0.57 0.37 -5.09
CA ASN A 99 0.87 -0.96 -5.62
C ASN A 99 1.07 -1.97 -4.48
N LEU A 100 0.05 -2.81 -4.29
CA LEU A 100 -0.01 -3.87 -3.28
C LEU A 100 -0.06 -5.26 -3.92
N SER A 101 0.26 -5.35 -5.21
CA SER A 101 0.15 -6.58 -5.99
C SER A 101 1.09 -7.69 -5.51
N GLU A 102 0.83 -8.94 -5.90
CA GLU A 102 1.72 -10.08 -5.60
C GLU A 102 2.01 -10.25 -4.10
N ASN A 103 0.93 -10.36 -3.33
CA ASN A 103 0.96 -10.58 -1.87
C ASN A 103 -0.07 -11.67 -1.47
N HIS A 104 -0.40 -11.73 -0.19
CA HIS A 104 -1.35 -12.67 0.40
C HIS A 104 -2.51 -11.98 1.12
N LEU A 105 -2.83 -10.73 0.72
CA LEU A 105 -3.86 -9.90 1.36
C LEU A 105 -5.25 -10.53 1.19
N THR A 106 -6.09 -10.42 2.22
CA THR A 106 -7.43 -11.05 2.31
C THR A 106 -8.51 -10.01 2.62
N GLY A 107 -9.77 -10.44 2.77
CA GLY A 107 -10.90 -9.54 3.03
C GLY A 107 -11.35 -8.79 1.78
N SER A 108 -12.14 -7.73 1.96
CA SER A 108 -12.64 -6.89 0.87
C SER A 108 -11.86 -5.61 0.70
N LEU A 109 -12.01 -4.96 -0.46
CA LEU A 109 -11.60 -3.57 -0.61
C LEU A 109 -12.43 -2.70 0.35
N PRO A 110 -11.79 -1.88 1.20
CA PRO A 110 -12.52 -0.96 2.07
C PRO A 110 -13.27 0.07 1.22
N LEU A 111 -14.51 0.40 1.60
CA LEU A 111 -15.34 1.39 0.87
C LEU A 111 -14.66 2.76 0.82
N GLU A 112 -13.86 3.02 1.84
CA GLU A 112 -13.17 4.27 2.03
C GLU A 112 -12.05 4.47 1.01
N VAL A 113 -11.59 3.45 0.27
CA VAL A 113 -10.53 3.61 -0.74
C VAL A 113 -10.87 4.66 -1.81
N GLY A 114 -12.15 4.87 -2.11
CA GLY A 114 -12.59 5.95 -3.01
C GLY A 114 -12.60 7.35 -2.40
N ASN A 115 -12.14 7.53 -1.15
CA ASN A 115 -11.79 8.84 -0.60
C ASN A 115 -10.44 9.35 -1.12
N LEU A 116 -9.63 8.49 -1.75
CA LEU A 116 -8.37 8.84 -2.39
C LEU A 116 -8.64 9.50 -3.75
N VAL A 117 -9.12 10.74 -3.73
CA VAL A 117 -9.64 11.44 -4.91
C VAL A 117 -8.61 11.69 -6.02
N HIS A 118 -7.31 11.72 -5.70
CA HIS A 118 -6.24 11.86 -6.71
C HIS A 118 -5.52 10.53 -7.01
N LEU A 119 -6.06 9.39 -6.56
CA LEU A 119 -5.49 8.08 -6.89
C LEU A 119 -5.60 7.84 -8.39
N GLY A 120 -4.46 7.77 -9.06
CA GLY A 120 -4.34 7.43 -10.47
C GLY A 120 -4.14 5.93 -10.68
N GLU A 121 -3.46 5.26 -9.76
CA GLU A 121 -3.15 3.83 -9.87
C GLU A 121 -3.49 3.08 -8.58
N LEU A 122 -4.31 2.04 -8.73
CA LEU A 122 -4.56 1.03 -7.71
C LEU A 122 -4.30 -0.37 -8.27
N ASP A 123 -3.16 -0.97 -7.91
CA ASP A 123 -2.88 -2.37 -8.22
C ASP A 123 -2.91 -3.22 -6.95
N VAL A 124 -3.94 -4.07 -6.86
CA VAL A 124 -4.09 -5.08 -5.79
C VAL A 124 -4.10 -6.49 -6.38
N SER A 125 -3.62 -6.66 -7.62
CA SER A 125 -3.68 -7.93 -8.33
C SER A 125 -2.85 -9.02 -7.67
N LYS A 126 -3.17 -10.28 -7.98
CA LYS A 126 -2.48 -11.48 -7.47
C LYS A 126 -2.41 -11.49 -5.93
N ASN A 127 -3.56 -11.28 -5.31
CA ASN A 127 -3.77 -11.39 -3.86
C ASN A 127 -4.87 -12.42 -3.57
N ARG A 128 -5.38 -12.43 -2.34
CA ARG A 128 -6.52 -13.25 -1.92
C ARG A 128 -7.71 -12.38 -1.50
N LEU A 129 -7.83 -11.18 -2.05
CA LEU A 129 -8.95 -10.28 -1.78
C LEU A 129 -10.24 -10.91 -2.34
N SER A 130 -11.34 -10.61 -1.69
CA SER A 130 -12.67 -11.17 -1.97
C SER A 130 -13.73 -10.10 -1.75
N GLY A 131 -14.99 -10.45 -1.96
CA GLY A 131 -16.11 -9.50 -1.85
C GLY A 131 -16.95 -9.51 -3.11
N THR A 132 -18.19 -9.09 -2.96
CA THR A 132 -19.20 -9.10 -4.04
C THR A 132 -19.35 -7.75 -4.72
N GLU A 133 -18.81 -6.70 -4.10
CA GLU A 133 -18.93 -5.33 -4.58
C GLU A 133 -17.55 -4.69 -4.60
N ILE A 134 -17.18 -4.15 -5.77
CA ILE A 134 -16.11 -3.16 -5.84
C ILE A 134 -16.70 -1.86 -5.31
N PRO A 135 -16.02 -1.07 -4.46
CA PRO A 135 -16.61 0.16 -3.93
C PRO A 135 -17.01 1.15 -5.03
N HIS A 136 -18.27 1.60 -5.03
CA HIS A 136 -18.77 2.65 -5.94
C HIS A 136 -18.03 3.99 -5.81
N SER A 137 -17.37 4.19 -4.68
CA SER A 137 -16.49 5.32 -4.41
C SER A 137 -15.27 5.35 -5.35
N LEU A 138 -14.81 4.19 -5.87
CA LEU A 138 -13.72 4.13 -6.86
C LEU A 138 -14.10 4.71 -8.22
N GLY A 139 -15.35 4.51 -8.66
CA GLY A 139 -15.81 4.97 -9.98
C GLY A 139 -16.28 6.43 -10.01
N SER A 140 -16.65 6.98 -8.86
CA SER A 140 -17.30 8.30 -8.78
C SER A 140 -16.37 9.45 -8.38
N ARG A 141 -15.25 9.17 -7.70
CA ARG A 141 -14.43 10.20 -7.04
C ARG A 141 -12.94 10.08 -7.28
N ALA A 142 -12.44 8.91 -7.69
CA ALA A 142 -11.03 8.72 -7.95
C ALA A 142 -10.68 9.19 -9.37
N SER A 143 -9.52 9.83 -9.52
CA SER A 143 -8.93 10.17 -10.83
C SER A 143 -8.23 8.95 -11.43
N LEU A 144 -8.85 7.78 -11.30
CA LEU A 144 -8.21 6.48 -11.48
C LEU A 144 -7.98 6.19 -12.96
N GLU A 145 -6.71 6.09 -13.33
CA GLU A 145 -6.25 5.74 -14.67
C GLU A 145 -6.01 4.22 -14.80
N LEU A 146 -5.65 3.57 -13.70
CA LEU A 146 -5.37 2.13 -13.65
C LEU A 146 -5.99 1.49 -12.41
N LEU A 147 -6.87 0.52 -12.66
CA LEU A 147 -7.42 -0.38 -11.64
C LEU A 147 -7.11 -1.84 -11.99
N SER A 148 -6.25 -2.48 -11.20
CA SER A 148 -5.87 -3.88 -11.41
C SER A 148 -6.33 -4.75 -10.25
N LEU A 149 -7.37 -5.54 -10.50
CA LEU A 149 -7.97 -6.47 -9.53
C LEU A 149 -7.69 -7.95 -9.86
N LYS A 150 -6.99 -8.20 -10.96
CA LYS A 150 -6.76 -9.54 -11.53
C LYS A 150 -6.17 -10.51 -10.51
N GLY A 151 -6.55 -11.79 -10.57
CA GLY A 151 -5.93 -12.81 -9.71
C GLY A 151 -6.29 -12.66 -8.24
N ASN A 152 -7.51 -12.21 -7.96
CA ASN A 152 -8.15 -12.22 -6.65
C ASN A 152 -9.41 -13.11 -6.68
N PHE A 153 -10.15 -13.15 -5.56
CA PHE A 153 -11.41 -13.88 -5.38
C PHE A 153 -12.64 -12.96 -5.35
N PHE A 154 -12.58 -11.79 -6.02
CA PHE A 154 -13.76 -10.94 -6.21
C PHE A 154 -14.85 -11.69 -6.97
N LYS A 155 -16.09 -11.47 -6.57
CA LYS A 155 -17.30 -12.03 -7.18
C LYS A 155 -18.21 -10.90 -7.65
N GLY A 156 -19.18 -11.22 -8.50
CA GLY A 156 -20.10 -10.25 -9.08
C GLY A 156 -19.68 -9.82 -10.48
N SER A 157 -20.43 -8.89 -11.05
CA SER A 157 -20.12 -8.26 -12.33
C SER A 157 -19.22 -7.05 -12.14
N VAL A 158 -18.51 -6.66 -13.21
CA VAL A 158 -17.86 -5.35 -13.26
C VAL A 158 -18.95 -4.28 -13.14
N PRO A 159 -18.89 -3.37 -12.16
CA PRO A 159 -19.89 -2.32 -12.01
C PRO A 159 -19.85 -1.30 -13.15
N GLU A 160 -21.02 -0.76 -13.52
CA GLU A 160 -21.15 0.23 -14.62
C GLU A 160 -20.57 1.61 -14.30
N TYR A 161 -20.25 1.89 -13.04
CA TYR A 161 -19.66 3.16 -12.61
C TYR A 161 -18.12 3.18 -12.70
N LEU A 162 -17.48 2.05 -13.01
CA LEU A 162 -16.03 1.97 -13.22
C LEU A 162 -15.65 2.39 -14.64
#